data_AF-A0A383ACK2-F1
#
_entry.id   AF-A0A383ACK2-F1
#
_cell.length_a   1.000
_cell.length_b   1.000
_cell.length_c   1.000
_cell.angle_alpha   90.00
_cell.angle_beta   90.00
_cell.angle_gamma   90.00
#
_symmetry.space_group_name_H-M   'P 1'
#
loop_
_entity.id
_entity.type
_entity.pdbx_description
1 polymer ?
#
loop_
_entity_poly.entity_id
_entity_poly.type
_entity_poly.pdbx_seq_one_letter_code
_entity_poly.pdbx_strand_id
1 'polypeptide(L)'
;VFIAAWFSPGFGLEGGPLFPERLSLVAVFVIFLIQGWKLDLDRLKQAWTDRRTLVFLHSFIFLSALPMVWGVSELGLVEPVWKPGLFFLAILPTTISSCVVYTRSADGDADAALGHATVSNLLGMLWVPSVWGFLVLPDATGDANSLDSLRVVLPDFLVMILLPCVVGWWARNKLSWDLLPGDGAGMDKIPVGCILLLAYFSFCSLFAEFGNELFGESSGLLAGVVLALLVVQTFLAWVVGRLVSGSRRTRI
;
A
#
# COMPACT_ATOMS: atom_id res chain seq x y z
N VAL A 1 -15.93 -0.82 -10.55
CA VAL A 1 -15.14 0.43 -10.53
C VAL A 1 -14.53 0.72 -11.89
N PHE A 2 -13.62 -0.12 -12.41
CA PHE A 2 -13.02 0.06 -13.74
C PHE A 2 -14.05 0.32 -14.85
N ILE A 3 -15.03 -0.58 -15.02
CA ILE A 3 -16.10 -0.44 -16.02
C ILE A 3 -16.91 0.84 -15.81
N ALA A 4 -17.21 1.21 -14.56
CA ALA A 4 -17.96 2.43 -14.25
C ALA A 4 -17.17 3.69 -14.66
N ALA A 5 -15.86 3.71 -14.38
CA ALA A 5 -14.99 4.81 -14.78
C ALA A 5 -14.83 4.88 -16.31
N TRP A 6 -14.87 3.74 -17.02
CA TRP A 6 -14.84 3.70 -18.49
C TRP A 6 -16.07 4.37 -19.11
N PHE A 7 -17.27 4.08 -18.59
CA PHE A 7 -18.51 4.63 -19.13
C PHE A 7 -18.78 6.08 -18.72
N SER A 8 -18.23 6.54 -17.60
CA SER A 8 -18.58 7.85 -17.02
C SER A 8 -17.40 8.52 -16.31
N PRO A 9 -16.27 8.76 -17.00
CA PRO A 9 -15.08 9.32 -16.38
C PRO A 9 -15.32 10.72 -15.80
N GLY A 10 -16.21 11.51 -16.42
CA GLY A 10 -16.51 12.89 -16.02
C GLY A 10 -17.02 13.07 -14.57
N PHE A 11 -17.51 12.03 -13.91
CA PHE A 11 -17.90 12.11 -12.50
C PHE A 11 -16.71 12.17 -11.55
N GLY A 12 -15.59 11.56 -11.93
CA GLY A 12 -14.40 11.38 -11.10
C GLY A 12 -13.21 12.25 -11.49
N LEU A 13 -13.38 13.18 -12.43
CA LEU A 13 -12.34 14.13 -12.83
C LEU A 13 -12.29 15.36 -11.93
N GLU A 14 -11.18 16.09 -11.98
CA GLU A 14 -10.98 17.32 -11.23
C GLU A 14 -12.10 18.34 -11.51
N GLY A 15 -12.70 18.90 -10.47
CA GLY A 15 -13.89 19.75 -10.57
C GLY A 15 -15.19 19.03 -10.94
N GLY A 16 -15.17 17.69 -11.01
CA GLY A 16 -16.34 16.86 -11.27
C GLY A 16 -17.37 16.86 -10.12
N PRO A 17 -18.58 16.32 -10.36
CA PRO A 17 -19.69 16.35 -9.41
C PRO A 17 -19.43 15.59 -8.10
N LEU A 18 -18.45 14.69 -8.08
CA LEU A 18 -18.05 13.97 -6.87
C LEU A 18 -16.98 14.72 -6.05
N PHE A 19 -16.47 15.87 -6.50
CA PHE A 19 -15.38 16.60 -5.85
C PHE A 19 -14.21 15.68 -5.43
N PRO A 20 -13.55 15.00 -6.39
CA PRO A 20 -12.54 13.98 -6.10
C PRO A 20 -11.44 14.45 -5.16
N GLU A 21 -11.08 15.73 -5.19
CA GLU A 21 -10.04 16.33 -4.35
C GLU A 21 -10.44 16.25 -2.87
N ARG A 22 -11.69 16.58 -2.55
CA ARG A 22 -12.20 16.55 -1.18
C ARG A 22 -12.53 15.13 -0.73
N LEU A 23 -13.20 14.35 -1.59
CA LEU A 23 -13.56 12.98 -1.25
C LEU A 23 -12.34 12.08 -1.10
N SER A 24 -11.26 12.32 -1.85
CA SER A 24 -10.02 11.56 -1.67
C SER A 24 -9.37 11.85 -0.32
N LEU A 25 -9.31 13.11 0.10
CA LEU A 25 -8.79 13.48 1.43
C LEU A 25 -9.62 12.84 2.55
N VAL A 26 -10.95 12.89 2.45
CA VAL A 26 -11.85 12.26 3.43
C VAL A 26 -11.70 10.74 3.42
N ALA A 27 -11.62 10.12 2.24
CA ALA A 27 -11.45 8.68 2.10
C ALA A 27 -10.14 8.21 2.75
N VAL A 28 -9.03 8.91 2.47
CA VAL A 28 -7.73 8.63 3.09
C VAL A 28 -7.79 8.79 4.61
N PHE A 29 -8.38 9.89 5.09
CA PHE A 29 -8.57 10.11 6.53
C PHE A 29 -9.38 8.98 7.20
N VAL A 30 -10.49 8.56 6.59
CA VAL A 30 -11.34 7.48 7.09
C VAL A 30 -10.62 6.12 7.07
N ILE A 31 -9.84 5.82 6.02
CA ILE A 31 -9.04 4.60 5.93
C ILE A 31 -8.08 4.53 7.12
N PHE A 32 -7.29 5.58 7.35
CA PHE A 32 -6.32 5.61 8.43
C PHE A 32 -6.96 5.67 9.82
N LEU A 33 -8.12 6.32 9.96
CA LEU A 33 -8.89 6.33 11.19
C LEU A 33 -9.34 4.91 11.58
N ILE A 34 -9.90 4.17 10.62
CA ILE A 34 -10.33 2.78 10.84
C ILE A 34 -9.12 1.87 11.03
N GLN A 35 -7.99 2.12 10.35
CA GLN A 35 -6.76 1.36 10.55
C GLN A 35 -6.24 1.53 11.98
N GLY A 36 -6.24 2.76 12.49
CA GLY A 36 -5.91 3.06 13.88
C GLY A 36 -6.89 2.44 14.86
N TRP A 37 -8.19 2.49 14.57
CA TRP A 37 -9.19 1.79 15.38
C TRP A 37 -8.91 0.28 15.44
N LYS A 38 -8.57 -0.35 14.34
CA LYS A 38 -8.28 -1.79 14.29
C LYS A 38 -6.92 -2.18 14.85
N LEU A 39 -6.12 -1.20 15.26
CA LEU A 39 -4.79 -1.44 15.79
C LEU A 39 -4.88 -2.24 17.09
N ASP A 40 -4.36 -3.46 17.03
CA ASP A 40 -4.28 -4.39 18.15
C ASP A 40 -2.81 -4.58 18.54
N LEU A 41 -2.40 -3.89 19.61
CA LEU A 41 -1.01 -3.89 20.08
C LEU A 41 -0.55 -5.26 20.60
N ASP A 42 -1.48 -6.13 21.00
CA ASP A 42 -1.11 -7.47 21.45
C ASP A 42 -0.67 -8.35 20.28
N ARG A 43 -1.19 -8.10 19.07
CA ARG A 43 -0.72 -8.78 17.84
C ARG A 43 0.68 -8.35 17.43
N LEU A 44 1.08 -7.12 17.76
CA LEU A 44 2.47 -6.67 17.53
C LEU A 44 3.45 -7.50 18.34
N LYS A 45 3.09 -7.90 19.57
CA LYS A 45 3.97 -8.74 20.41
C LYS A 45 4.27 -10.09 19.75
N GLN A 46 3.30 -10.67 19.02
CA GLN A 46 3.49 -11.94 18.32
C GLN A 46 4.57 -11.84 17.22
N ALA A 47 4.63 -10.72 16.50
CA ALA A 47 5.66 -10.51 15.48
C ALA A 47 7.08 -10.37 16.07
N TRP A 48 7.18 -9.96 17.34
CA TRP A 48 8.46 -9.78 18.04
C TRP A 48 9.04 -11.06 18.65
N THR A 49 8.29 -12.17 18.62
CA THR A 49 8.71 -13.45 19.18
C THR A 49 9.96 -14.01 18.48
N ASP A 50 10.08 -13.81 17.16
CA ASP A 50 11.25 -14.17 16.37
C ASP A 50 11.88 -12.93 15.72
N ARG A 51 12.90 -12.38 16.39
CA ARG A 51 13.62 -11.18 15.92
C ARG A 51 14.34 -11.38 14.60
N ARG A 52 14.80 -12.61 14.30
CA ARG A 52 15.53 -12.89 13.05
C ARG A 52 14.56 -12.83 11.88
N THR A 53 13.42 -13.50 12.02
CA THR A 53 12.33 -13.44 11.02
C THR A 53 11.79 -12.03 10.89
N LEU A 54 11.60 -11.31 12.00
CA LEU A 54 11.16 -9.91 11.99
C LEU A 54 12.08 -9.02 11.14
N VAL A 55 13.37 -8.95 11.45
CA VAL A 55 14.31 -8.07 10.74
C VAL A 55 14.43 -8.48 9.28
N PHE A 56 14.57 -9.77 9.01
CA PHE A 56 14.75 -10.27 7.65
C PHE A 56 13.51 -9.98 6.78
N LEU A 57 12.32 -10.36 7.26
CA LEU A 57 11.07 -10.20 6.51
C LEU A 57 10.77 -8.74 6.23
N HIS A 58 10.94 -7.84 7.21
CA HIS A 58 10.68 -6.42 7.00
C HIS A 58 11.71 -5.77 6.07
N SER A 59 12.99 -6.16 6.18
CA SER A 59 14.00 -5.74 5.21
C SER A 59 13.64 -6.20 3.81
N PHE A 60 13.16 -7.44 3.66
CA PHE A 60 12.71 -7.95 2.37
C PHE A 60 11.50 -7.16 1.86
N ILE A 61 10.44 -6.98 2.65
CA ILE A 61 9.22 -6.25 2.24
C ILE A 61 9.55 -4.85 1.72
N PHE A 62 10.42 -4.11 2.42
CA PHE A 62 10.68 -2.70 2.09
C PHE A 62 11.81 -2.48 1.09
N LEU A 63 12.80 -3.37 1.00
CA LEU A 63 14.02 -3.13 0.21
C LEU A 63 14.15 -3.97 -1.05
N SER A 64 13.45 -5.11 -1.16
CA SER A 64 13.69 -6.03 -2.28
C SER A 64 13.07 -5.58 -3.60
N ALA A 65 11.89 -4.95 -3.57
CA ALA A 65 11.17 -4.55 -4.78
C ALA A 65 11.81 -3.33 -5.48
N LEU A 66 12.35 -2.38 -4.70
CA LEU A 66 12.99 -1.15 -5.21
C LEU A 66 14.11 -1.39 -6.24
N PRO A 67 15.16 -2.18 -5.96
CA PRO A 67 16.23 -2.42 -6.93
C PRO A 67 15.74 -3.19 -8.16
N MET A 68 14.71 -4.03 -8.02
CA MET A 68 14.10 -4.72 -9.17
C MET A 68 13.40 -3.72 -10.10
N VAL A 69 12.60 -2.81 -9.54
CA VAL A 69 11.93 -1.74 -10.29
C VAL A 69 12.93 -0.77 -10.92
N TRP A 70 13.98 -0.41 -10.18
CA TRP A 70 15.08 0.38 -10.72
C TRP A 70 15.71 -0.34 -11.92
N GLY A 71 16.09 -1.61 -11.75
CA GLY A 71 16.72 -2.40 -12.80
C GLY A 71 15.91 -2.45 -14.09
N VAL A 72 14.60 -2.74 -14.02
CA VAL A 72 13.75 -2.78 -15.23
C VAL A 72 13.56 -1.39 -15.86
N SER A 73 13.60 -0.33 -15.04
CA SER A 73 13.47 1.06 -15.51
C SER A 73 14.72 1.54 -16.28
N GLU A 74 15.91 1.11 -15.86
CA GLU A 74 17.19 1.39 -16.54
C GLU A 74 17.37 0.55 -17.81
N LEU A 75 16.81 -0.67 -17.82
CA LEU A 75 16.79 -1.52 -19.02
C LEU A 75 15.84 -1.01 -20.12
N GLY A 76 15.13 0.11 -19.89
CA GLY A 76 14.20 0.68 -20.85
C GLY A 76 12.92 -0.14 -21.05
N LEU A 77 12.61 -1.06 -20.12
CA LEU A 77 11.41 -1.90 -20.18
C LEU A 77 10.16 -1.20 -19.65
N VAL A 78 10.29 0.04 -19.18
CA VAL A 78 9.19 0.82 -18.60
C VAL A 78 9.27 2.24 -19.15
N GLU A 79 8.21 2.68 -19.84
CA GLU A 79 8.15 4.04 -20.36
C GLU A 79 8.14 5.06 -19.21
N PRO A 80 8.72 6.27 -19.42
CA PRO A 80 8.83 7.29 -18.37
C PRO A 80 7.53 7.62 -17.66
N VAL A 81 6.40 7.60 -18.38
CA VAL A 81 5.08 7.91 -17.83
C VAL A 81 4.62 6.92 -16.74
N TRP A 82 5.07 5.66 -16.81
CA TRP A 82 4.70 4.62 -15.86
C TRP A 82 5.67 4.48 -14.67
N LYS A 83 6.88 5.05 -14.79
CA LYS A 83 7.94 4.90 -13.77
C LYS A 83 7.49 5.36 -12.38
N PRO A 84 6.91 6.56 -12.19
CA PRO A 84 6.53 7.01 -10.84
C PRO A 84 5.52 6.08 -10.16
N GLY A 85 4.53 5.59 -10.89
CA GLY A 85 3.55 4.63 -10.39
C GLY A 85 4.17 3.29 -10.02
N LEU A 86 5.12 2.79 -10.82
CA LEU A 86 5.81 1.53 -10.55
C LEU A 86 6.75 1.64 -9.33
N PHE A 87 7.46 2.76 -9.18
CA PHE A 87 8.26 3.04 -7.98
C PHE A 87 7.39 3.21 -6.73
N PHE A 88 6.23 3.87 -6.85
CA PHE A 88 5.26 3.95 -5.75
C PHE A 88 4.80 2.55 -5.31
N LEU A 89 4.47 1.69 -6.27
CA LEU A 89 4.05 0.31 -5.99
C LEU A 89 5.14 -0.48 -5.24
N ALA A 90 6.41 -0.27 -5.57
CA ALA A 90 7.55 -0.97 -4.97
C ALA A 90 7.80 -0.60 -3.49
N ILE A 91 7.30 0.54 -3.01
CA ILE A 91 7.51 0.99 -1.64
C ILE A 91 6.32 0.69 -0.72
N LEU A 92 5.20 0.19 -1.26
CA LEU A 92 4.02 -0.13 -0.46
C LEU A 92 4.27 -1.31 0.49
N PRO A 93 3.69 -1.28 1.70
CA PRO A 93 3.73 -2.41 2.61
C PRO A 93 2.83 -3.56 2.10
N THR A 94 2.87 -4.70 2.79
CA THR A 94 2.03 -5.85 2.48
C THR A 94 0.56 -5.65 2.88
N THR A 95 -0.34 -6.47 2.34
CA THR A 95 -1.78 -6.41 2.60
C THR A 95 -2.19 -7.39 3.70
N ILE A 96 -2.82 -6.89 4.78
CA ILE A 96 -3.17 -7.71 5.96
C ILE A 96 -4.16 -8.83 5.63
N SER A 97 -5.22 -8.56 4.87
CA SER A 97 -6.28 -9.54 4.65
C SER A 97 -5.84 -10.71 3.75
N SER A 98 -5.27 -10.40 2.58
CA SER A 98 -4.83 -11.41 1.61
C SER A 98 -3.69 -12.27 2.14
N CYS A 99 -2.70 -11.68 2.83
CA CYS A 99 -1.59 -12.49 3.35
C CYS A 99 -2.09 -13.53 4.37
N VAL A 100 -3.00 -13.16 5.27
CA VAL A 100 -3.56 -14.10 6.26
C VAL A 100 -4.38 -15.20 5.61
N VAL A 101 -5.22 -14.85 4.62
CA VAL A 101 -6.05 -15.82 3.90
C VAL A 101 -5.18 -16.80 3.09
N TYR A 102 -4.18 -16.30 2.38
CA TYR A 102 -3.30 -17.13 1.56
C TYR A 102 -2.36 -18.00 2.40
N THR A 103 -1.75 -17.45 3.46
CA THR A 103 -0.93 -18.23 4.40
C THR A 103 -1.77 -19.34 5.04
N ARG A 104 -2.99 -19.06 5.49
CA ARG A 104 -3.89 -20.10 6.04
C ARG A 104 -4.25 -21.16 5.00
N SER A 105 -4.55 -20.75 3.77
CA SER A 105 -4.90 -21.68 2.68
C SER A 105 -3.73 -22.58 2.27
N ALA A 106 -2.50 -22.12 2.48
CA ALA A 106 -1.28 -22.86 2.20
C ALA A 106 -0.73 -23.64 3.42
N ASP A 107 -1.50 -23.74 4.52
CA ASP A 107 -1.10 -24.43 5.77
C ASP A 107 0.09 -23.79 6.50
N GLY A 108 0.24 -22.47 6.37
CA GLY A 108 1.23 -21.65 7.07
C GLY A 108 0.73 -21.10 8.42
N ASP A 109 1.55 -20.27 9.07
CA ASP A 109 1.18 -19.61 10.32
C ASP A 109 0.44 -18.28 10.07
N ALA A 110 -0.89 -18.35 10.04
CA ALA A 110 -1.75 -17.20 9.80
C ALA A 110 -1.67 -16.12 10.89
N ASP A 111 -1.37 -16.49 12.14
CA ASP A 111 -1.27 -15.55 13.26
C ASP A 111 0.07 -14.79 13.19
N ALA A 112 1.16 -15.50 12.88
CA ALA A 112 2.45 -14.85 12.60
C ALA A 112 2.38 -13.93 11.37
N ALA A 113 1.73 -14.37 10.29
CA ALA A 113 1.51 -13.54 9.10
C ALA A 113 0.69 -12.28 9.43
N LEU A 114 -0.36 -12.41 10.23
CA LEU A 114 -1.16 -11.28 10.71
C LEU A 114 -0.31 -10.29 11.53
N GLY A 115 0.52 -10.79 12.44
CA GLY A 115 1.44 -9.96 13.23
C GLY A 115 2.43 -9.17 12.36
N HIS A 116 3.13 -9.85 11.46
CA HIS A 116 4.10 -9.21 10.55
C HIS A 116 3.44 -8.25 9.55
N ALA A 117 2.25 -8.58 9.04
CA ALA A 117 1.49 -7.68 8.19
C ALA A 117 1.08 -6.42 8.96
N THR A 118 0.70 -6.54 10.23
CA THR A 118 0.37 -5.37 11.07
C THR A 118 1.60 -4.49 11.29
N VAL A 119 2.75 -5.08 11.63
CA VAL A 119 4.02 -4.32 11.82
C VAL A 119 4.43 -3.59 10.54
N SER A 120 4.45 -4.28 9.40
CA SER A 120 4.82 -3.67 8.12
C SER A 120 3.84 -2.57 7.68
N ASN A 121 2.54 -2.68 7.95
CA ASN A 121 1.60 -1.60 7.66
C ASN A 121 1.85 -0.35 8.51
N LEU A 122 2.19 -0.53 9.79
CA LEU A 122 2.55 0.59 10.68
C LEU A 122 3.86 1.25 10.26
N LEU A 123 4.89 0.44 9.94
CA LEU A 123 6.15 0.96 9.41
C LEU A 123 5.94 1.64 8.05
N GLY A 124 5.03 1.10 7.23
CA GLY A 124 4.61 1.62 5.94
C GLY A 124 4.09 3.06 6.00
N MET A 125 3.39 3.43 7.08
CA MET A 125 2.90 4.81 7.28
C MET A 125 4.04 5.85 7.32
N LEU A 126 5.22 5.46 7.80
CA LEU A 126 6.41 6.32 7.83
C LEU A 126 7.28 6.10 6.59
N TRP A 127 7.45 4.85 6.18
CA TRP A 127 8.29 4.44 5.07
C TRP A 127 7.82 5.04 3.74
N VAL A 128 6.54 4.90 3.41
CA VAL A 128 6.03 5.30 2.08
C VAL A 128 6.23 6.80 1.83
N PRO A 129 5.78 7.72 2.71
CA PRO A 129 6.02 9.15 2.49
C PRO A 129 7.51 9.52 2.47
N SER A 130 8.33 8.85 3.30
CA SER A 130 9.77 9.13 3.37
C SER A 130 10.50 8.76 2.10
N VAL A 131 10.25 7.55 1.57
CA VAL A 131 10.91 7.07 0.36
C VAL A 131 10.34 7.75 -0.87
N TRP A 132 9.02 8.00 -0.92
CA TRP A 132 8.41 8.75 -2.01
C TRP A 132 8.99 10.16 -2.13
N GLY A 133 9.09 10.89 -1.01
CA GLY A 133 9.63 12.23 -0.99
C GLY A 133 11.13 12.30 -1.30
N PHE A 134 11.88 11.25 -0.95
CA PHE A 134 13.33 11.21 -1.17
C PHE A 134 13.73 10.72 -2.57
N LEU A 135 13.06 9.69 -3.09
CA LEU A 135 13.46 9.04 -4.35
C LEU A 135 12.63 9.46 -5.55
N VAL A 136 11.34 9.75 -5.40
CA VAL A 136 10.44 9.87 -6.57
C VAL A 136 10.05 11.31 -6.87
N LEU A 137 9.81 12.14 -5.85
CA LEU A 137 9.49 13.56 -6.06
C LEU A 137 10.61 14.35 -6.81
N PRO A 138 11.91 14.19 -6.49
CA PRO A 138 12.96 15.00 -7.12
C PRO A 138 13.07 14.79 -8.63
N ASP A 139 12.90 13.55 -9.08
CA ASP A 139 12.94 13.21 -10.51
C ASP A 139 11.70 13.72 -11.27
N ALA A 140 10.56 13.87 -10.56
CA ALA A 140 9.31 14.35 -11.16
C ALA A 140 9.23 15.89 -11.25
N THR A 141 9.82 16.62 -10.31
CA THR A 141 9.75 18.09 -10.25
C THR A 141 10.99 18.80 -10.81
N GLY A 142 12.09 18.07 -11.03
CA GLY A 142 13.36 18.64 -11.52
C GLY A 142 14.09 19.51 -10.49
N ASP A 143 13.67 19.49 -9.23
CA ASP A 143 14.29 20.25 -8.14
C ASP A 143 15.51 19.49 -7.58
N ALA A 144 16.68 20.11 -7.66
CA ALA A 144 17.98 19.49 -7.36
C ALA A 144 18.21 19.16 -5.87
N ASN A 145 17.33 19.59 -4.96
CA ASN A 145 17.47 19.42 -3.51
C ASN A 145 16.35 18.53 -2.94
N SER A 146 16.50 17.22 -3.11
CA SER A 146 15.58 16.19 -2.57
C SER A 146 15.30 16.33 -1.07
N LEU A 147 16.27 16.87 -0.31
CA LEU A 147 16.16 17.08 1.14
C LEU A 147 15.22 18.22 1.52
N ASP A 148 15.08 19.26 0.70
CA ASP A 148 14.20 20.40 1.01
C ASP A 148 12.74 20.07 0.66
N SER A 149 12.52 19.35 -0.46
CA SER A 149 11.20 18.81 -0.81
C SER A 149 10.68 17.84 0.27
N LEU A 150 11.55 16.96 0.77
CA LEU A 150 11.20 16.04 1.85
C LEU A 150 10.82 16.77 3.14
N ARG A 151 11.54 17.83 3.52
CA ARG A 151 11.29 18.59 4.75
C ARG A 151 9.94 19.31 4.76
N VAL A 152 9.48 19.77 3.61
CA VAL A 152 8.22 20.51 3.48
C VAL A 152 7.04 19.55 3.40
N VAL A 153 7.16 18.47 2.64
CA VAL A 153 6.03 17.58 2.32
C VAL A 153 5.82 16.50 3.38
N LEU A 154 6.90 15.95 3.95
CA LEU A 154 6.80 14.83 4.90
C LEU A 154 5.94 15.13 6.14
N PRO A 155 6.04 16.31 6.81
CA PRO A 155 5.23 16.61 7.98
C PRO A 155 3.73 16.58 7.68
N ASP A 156 3.30 17.15 6.56
CA ASP A 156 1.88 17.21 6.19
C ASP A 156 1.31 15.81 5.93
N PHE A 157 2.06 14.96 5.20
CA PHE A 157 1.68 13.57 4.99
C PHE A 157 1.65 12.77 6.29
N LEU A 158 2.64 12.95 7.16
CA LEU A 158 2.69 12.29 8.45
C LEU A 158 1.51 12.72 9.33
N VAL A 159 1.15 13.99 9.37
CA VAL A 159 -0.02 14.47 10.10
C VAL A 159 -1.29 13.88 9.49
N MET A 160 -1.43 13.89 8.16
CA MET A 160 -2.61 13.35 7.48
C MET A 160 -2.83 11.86 7.73
N ILE A 161 -1.76 11.09 7.94
CA ILE A 161 -1.81 9.63 8.15
C ILE A 161 -1.84 9.27 9.65
N LEU A 162 -0.88 9.80 10.43
CA LEU A 162 -0.71 9.44 11.84
C LEU A 162 -1.82 10.03 12.72
N LEU A 163 -2.27 11.26 12.45
CA LEU A 163 -3.31 11.90 13.26
C LEU A 163 -4.61 11.07 13.28
N PRO A 164 -5.25 10.72 12.14
CA PRO A 164 -6.44 9.88 12.16
C PRO A 164 -6.15 8.50 12.76
N CYS A 165 -4.98 7.91 12.51
CA CYS A 165 -4.62 6.62 13.10
C CYS A 165 -4.58 6.68 14.64
N VAL A 166 -3.93 7.69 15.22
CA VAL A 166 -3.87 7.89 16.68
C VAL A 166 -5.26 8.18 17.25
N VAL A 167 -6.05 9.03 16.58
CA VAL A 167 -7.44 9.32 16.98
C VAL A 167 -8.29 8.05 16.99
N GLY A 168 -8.17 7.21 15.96
CA GLY A 168 -8.91 5.95 15.85
C GLY A 168 -8.54 4.96 16.95
N TRP A 169 -7.24 4.81 17.23
CA TRP A 169 -6.75 3.96 18.31
C TRP A 169 -7.23 4.46 19.68
N TRP A 170 -7.11 5.76 19.93
CA TRP A 170 -7.56 6.39 21.17
C TRP A 170 -9.06 6.19 21.38
N ALA A 171 -9.86 6.40 20.32
CA ALA A 171 -11.30 6.23 20.37
C ALA A 171 -11.69 4.77 20.70
N ARG A 172 -11.02 3.76 20.12
CA ARG A 172 -11.27 2.35 20.48
C ARG A 172 -10.99 2.06 21.96
N ASN A 173 -9.89 2.58 22.49
CA ASN A 173 -9.37 2.19 23.82
C ASN A 173 -9.99 2.99 24.98
N LYS A 174 -10.54 4.18 24.72
CA LYS A 174 -11.05 5.08 25.76
C LYS A 174 -12.56 5.31 25.74
N LEU A 175 -13.24 5.10 24.61
CA LEU A 175 -14.70 5.11 24.60
C LEU A 175 -15.24 3.74 25.00
N SER A 176 -16.17 3.71 25.96
CA SER A 176 -17.02 2.54 26.21
C SER A 176 -17.92 2.33 24.99
N TRP A 177 -17.59 1.36 24.16
CA TRP A 177 -18.31 1.03 22.94
C TRP A 177 -19.50 0.08 23.18
N ASP A 178 -19.90 -0.14 24.44
CA ASP A 178 -21.07 -0.93 24.85
C ASP A 178 -22.41 -0.42 24.24
N LEU A 179 -22.41 0.80 23.67
CA LEU A 179 -23.55 1.40 22.99
C LEU A 179 -23.56 1.20 21.47
N LEU A 180 -22.49 0.65 20.88
CA LEU A 180 -22.43 0.32 19.46
C LEU A 180 -22.86 -1.14 19.27
N PRO A 181 -23.77 -1.44 18.31
CA PRO A 181 -24.23 -2.81 18.07
C PRO A 181 -23.01 -3.72 17.83
N GLY A 182 -22.93 -4.78 18.64
CA GLY A 182 -21.73 -5.55 18.96
C GLY A 182 -21.04 -6.33 17.84
N ASP A 183 -21.36 -6.06 16.57
CA ASP A 183 -20.90 -6.92 15.49
C ASP A 183 -19.78 -6.31 14.66
N GLY A 184 -19.53 -4.99 14.69
CA GLY A 184 -18.44 -4.34 13.94
C GLY A 184 -18.42 -4.64 12.42
N ALA A 185 -19.43 -5.34 11.89
CA ALA A 185 -19.38 -6.09 10.63
C ALA A 185 -19.39 -5.17 9.39
N GLY A 186 -19.61 -3.88 9.60
CA GLY A 186 -19.50 -2.83 8.57
C GLY A 186 -18.13 -2.16 8.52
N MET A 187 -17.34 -2.16 9.60
CA MET A 187 -16.07 -1.42 9.66
C MET A 187 -14.97 -2.02 8.80
N ASP A 188 -15.10 -3.28 8.39
CA ASP A 188 -14.22 -3.91 7.40
C ASP A 188 -14.55 -3.47 5.97
N LYS A 189 -15.81 -3.13 5.71
CA LYS A 189 -16.29 -2.76 4.36
C LYS A 189 -16.03 -1.29 4.04
N ILE A 190 -15.99 -0.41 5.05
CA ILE A 190 -15.78 1.04 4.83
C ILE A 190 -14.43 1.33 4.16
N PRO A 191 -13.27 0.82 4.65
CA PRO A 191 -11.99 1.06 3.98
C PRO A 191 -11.96 0.51 2.56
N VAL A 192 -12.58 -0.65 2.33
CA VAL A 192 -12.71 -1.23 0.98
C VAL A 192 -13.51 -0.30 0.07
N GLY A 193 -14.63 0.25 0.55
CA GLY A 193 -15.41 1.25 -0.17
C GLY A 193 -14.61 2.50 -0.50
N CYS A 194 -13.83 3.04 0.45
CA CYS A 194 -12.95 4.18 0.24
C CYS A 194 -11.86 3.88 -0.81
N ILE A 195 -11.22 2.70 -0.75
CA ILE A 195 -10.22 2.27 -1.74
C ILE A 195 -10.85 2.14 -3.13
N LEU A 196 -12.05 1.55 -3.22
CA LEU A 196 -12.79 1.44 -4.48
C LEU A 196 -13.16 2.81 -5.06
N LEU A 197 -13.49 3.78 -4.21
CA LEU A 197 -13.75 5.17 -4.62
C LEU A 197 -12.46 5.86 -5.12
N LEU A 198 -11.34 5.72 -4.40
CA LEU A 198 -10.05 6.26 -4.84
C LEU A 198 -9.63 5.64 -6.17
N ALA A 199 -9.74 4.32 -6.30
CA ALA A 199 -9.48 3.62 -7.55
C ALA A 199 -10.39 4.12 -8.68
N TYR A 200 -11.67 4.43 -8.39
CA TYR A 200 -12.58 5.01 -9.37
C TYR A 200 -12.05 6.34 -9.91
N PHE A 201 -11.66 7.25 -9.03
CA PHE A 201 -11.07 8.54 -9.44
C PHE A 201 -9.79 8.35 -10.25
N SER A 202 -8.88 7.48 -9.80
CA SER A 202 -7.66 7.18 -10.54
C SER A 202 -7.94 6.63 -11.95
N PHE A 203 -8.91 5.73 -12.10
CA PHE A 203 -9.30 5.23 -13.42
C PHE A 203 -9.97 6.30 -14.28
N CYS A 204 -10.79 7.19 -13.70
CA CYS A 204 -11.40 8.30 -14.44
C CYS A 204 -10.31 9.20 -15.05
N SER A 205 -9.30 9.58 -14.27
CA SER A 205 -8.16 10.37 -14.76
C SER A 205 -7.38 9.60 -15.83
N LEU A 206 -7.12 8.31 -15.61
CA LEU A 206 -6.41 7.47 -16.56
C LEU A 206 -7.12 7.36 -17.92
N PHE A 207 -8.45 7.20 -17.93
CA PHE A 207 -9.23 7.15 -19.18
C PHE A 207 -9.35 8.52 -19.84
N ALA A 208 -9.37 9.61 -19.08
CA ALA A 208 -9.38 10.96 -19.65
C ALA A 208 -8.03 11.32 -20.28
N GLU A 209 -6.93 10.86 -19.70
CA GLU A 209 -5.57 11.14 -20.18
C GLU A 209 -5.18 10.25 -21.37
N PHE A 210 -5.39 8.93 -21.27
CA PHE A 210 -4.89 7.96 -22.26
C PHE A 210 -5.98 7.42 -23.20
N GLY A 211 -7.26 7.51 -22.84
CA GLY A 211 -8.36 6.98 -23.65
C GLY A 211 -8.13 5.52 -24.08
N ASN A 212 -8.16 5.28 -25.40
CA ASN A 212 -7.91 3.95 -25.97
C ASN A 212 -6.43 3.55 -26.01
N GLU A 213 -5.50 4.51 -25.92
CA GLU A 213 -4.05 4.22 -25.88
C GLU A 213 -3.65 3.46 -24.60
N LEU A 214 -4.50 3.53 -23.57
CA LEU A 214 -4.34 2.75 -22.35
C LEU A 214 -4.29 1.24 -22.59
N PHE A 215 -4.87 0.73 -23.68
CA PHE A 215 -4.79 -0.69 -24.04
C PHE A 215 -3.77 -0.96 -25.16
N GLY A 216 -2.88 0.00 -25.41
CA GLY A 216 -1.80 -0.13 -26.37
C GLY A 216 -0.68 -1.05 -25.91
N GLU A 217 0.31 -1.21 -26.77
CA GLU A 217 1.49 -2.07 -26.54
C GLU A 217 2.25 -1.70 -25.25
N SER A 218 2.38 -0.40 -24.96
CA SER A 218 3.07 0.13 -23.77
C SER A 218 2.47 -0.39 -22.47
N SER A 219 1.14 -0.38 -22.36
CA SER A 219 0.40 -0.91 -21.21
C SER A 219 0.52 -2.43 -21.07
N GLY A 220 0.51 -3.15 -22.20
CA GLY A 220 0.65 -4.60 -22.24
C GLY A 220 2.05 -5.03 -21.80
N LEU A 221 3.08 -4.31 -22.24
CA LEU A 221 4.45 -4.50 -21.82
C LEU A 221 4.61 -4.21 -20.32
N LEU A 222 4.05 -3.10 -19.82
CA LEU A 222 4.04 -2.79 -18.39
C LEU A 222 3.38 -3.90 -17.57
N ALA A 223 2.21 -4.40 -18.00
CA ALA A 223 1.52 -5.50 -17.32
C ALA A 223 2.39 -6.77 -17.28
N GLY A 224 3.06 -7.09 -18.39
CA GLY A 224 4.02 -8.20 -18.46
C GLY A 224 5.20 -8.02 -17.49
N VAL A 225 5.77 -6.82 -17.42
CA VAL A 225 6.86 -6.48 -16.48
C VAL A 225 6.39 -6.60 -15.04
N VAL A 226 5.23 -6.06 -14.68
CA VAL A 226 4.67 -6.16 -13.33
C VAL A 226 4.43 -7.63 -12.93
N LEU A 227 3.85 -8.44 -13.83
CA LEU A 227 3.65 -9.87 -13.57
C LEU A 227 4.98 -10.61 -13.38
N ALA A 228 5.97 -10.33 -14.23
CA ALA A 228 7.31 -10.92 -14.10
C ALA A 228 7.97 -10.53 -12.77
N LEU A 229 7.90 -9.25 -12.37
CA LEU A 229 8.39 -8.76 -11.09
C LEU A 229 7.71 -9.47 -9.92
N LEU A 230 6.39 -9.64 -9.95
CA LEU A 230 5.64 -10.35 -8.90
C LEU A 230 6.06 -11.83 -8.78
N VAL A 231 6.24 -12.52 -9.91
CA VAL A 231 6.70 -13.92 -9.93
C VAL A 231 8.12 -14.02 -9.36
N VAL A 232 9.03 -13.17 -9.82
CA VAL A 232 10.42 -13.14 -9.33
C VAL A 232 10.45 -12.82 -7.84
N GLN A 233 9.68 -11.83 -7.39
CA GLN A 233 9.59 -11.44 -6.00
C GLN A 233 9.08 -12.57 -5.10
N THR A 234 8.04 -13.28 -5.54
CA THR A 234 7.50 -14.44 -4.83
C THR A 234 8.50 -15.59 -4.77
N PHE A 235 9.20 -15.85 -5.87
CA PHE A 235 10.26 -16.86 -5.93
C PHE A 235 11.43 -16.51 -5.00
N LEU A 236 11.89 -15.26 -5.01
CA LEU A 236 12.93 -14.76 -4.11
C LEU A 236 12.48 -14.88 -2.65
N ALA A 237 11.26 -14.48 -2.31
CA ALA A 237 10.72 -14.63 -0.96
C ALA A 237 10.78 -16.09 -0.50
N TRP A 238 10.41 -17.04 -1.36
CA TRP A 238 10.47 -18.47 -1.06
C TRP A 238 11.90 -19.00 -0.88
N VAL A 239 12.81 -18.63 -1.78
CA VAL A 239 14.22 -19.05 -1.73
C VAL A 239 14.89 -18.50 -0.49
N VAL A 240 14.77 -17.19 -0.25
CA VAL A 240 15.45 -16.54 0.86
C VAL A 240 14.79 -16.88 2.21
N GLY A 241 13.48 -17.16 2.23
CA GLY A 241 12.80 -17.71 3.40
C GLY A 241 13.42 -19.02 3.91
N ARG A 242 14.05 -19.83 3.05
CA ARG A 242 14.80 -21.03 3.47
C ARG A 242 16.04 -20.70 4.30
N LEU A 243 16.64 -19.52 4.14
CA LEU A 243 17.81 -19.09 4.91
C LEU A 243 17.43 -18.68 6.34
N VAL A 244 16.17 -18.27 6.55
CA VAL A 244 15.66 -17.79 7.85
C VAL A 244 15.15 -18.95 8.69
N SER A 245 14.32 -19.83 8.10
CA SER A 245 13.73 -20.97 8.81
C SER A 245 13.69 -22.23 7.96
N GLY A 246 14.09 -23.35 8.55
CA GLY A 246 13.97 -24.69 7.94
C GLY A 246 12.54 -25.23 7.94
N SER A 247 11.66 -24.66 8.77
CA SER A 247 10.27 -25.07 8.92
C SER A 247 9.44 -24.66 7.70
N ARG A 248 8.70 -25.61 7.10
CA ARG A 248 7.80 -25.31 5.97
C ARG A 248 6.71 -24.32 6.37
N ARG A 249 6.13 -24.49 7.55
CA ARG A 249 5.02 -23.66 8.06
C ARG A 249 5.40 -22.20 8.30
N THR A 250 6.66 -21.93 8.67
CA THR A 250 7.18 -20.56 8.89
C THR A 250 7.62 -19.90 7.58
N ARG A 251 7.96 -20.69 6.56
CA ARG A 251 8.31 -20.17 5.22
C ARG A 251 7.09 -19.77 4.40
N ILE A 252 5.94 -20.36 4.69
CA ILE A 252 4.63 -20.06 4.12
C ILE A 252 3.99 -18.92 4.91
#